data_AF-A0AA95KWM5-F1
#
_entry.id   AF-A0AA95KWM5-F1
#
_cell.length_a   1.000
_cell.length_b   1.000
_cell.length_c   1.000
_cell.angle_alpha   90.00
_cell.angle_beta   90.00
_cell.angle_gamma   90.00
#
_symmetry.space_group_name_H-M   'P 1'
#
loop_
_entity.id
_entity.type
_entity.pdbx_description
1 polymer ?
#
loop_
_entity_poly.entity_id
_entity_poly.type
_entity_poly.pdbx_seq_one_letter_code
_entity_poly.pdbx_strand_id
1 'polypeptide(L)' 'MKVYVHGQGFTIAGKAWEIKAILKEYGKKHHLVKDWVEAVSQSVGRPD' A
#
# COMPACT_ATOMS: atom_id res chain seq x y z
N MET A 1 9.55 6.78 5.13
CA MET A 1 8.81 6.21 3.99
C MET A 1 7.44 6.89 3.89
N LYS A 2 6.93 7.15 2.67
CA LYS A 2 5.58 7.69 2.44
C LYS A 2 4.84 6.81 1.43
N VAL A 3 3.59 6.47 1.72
CA VAL A 3 2.70 5.72 0.80
C VAL A 3 1.58 6.66 0.38
N TYR A 4 1.44 6.88 -0.91
CA TYR A 4 0.36 7.65 -1.51
C TYR A 4 -0.61 6.67 -2.15
N VAL A 5 -1.85 6.60 -1.64
CA VAL A 5 -2.88 5.74 -2.23
C VAL A 5 -3.77 6.60 -3.11
N HIS A 6 -4.08 6.10 -4.30
CA HIS A 6 -4.96 6.74 -5.27
C HIS A 6 -5.95 5.69 -5.81
N GLY A 7 -7.05 6.12 -6.41
CA GLY A 7 -8.18 5.21 -6.72
C GLY A 7 -7.84 4.02 -7.64
N GLN A 8 -6.68 4.04 -8.32
CA GLN A 8 -6.24 2.99 -9.24
C GLN A 8 -4.99 2.24 -8.74
N GLY A 9 -4.42 2.59 -7.59
CA GLY A 9 -3.16 2.03 -7.12
C GLY A 9 -2.55 2.73 -5.91
N PHE A 10 -1.26 2.52 -5.70
CA PHE A 10 -0.50 3.22 -4.67
C PHE A 10 0.93 3.49 -5.15
N THR A 11 1.56 4.49 -4.54
CA THR A 11 2.94 4.89 -4.81
C THR A 11 3.69 4.93 -3.49
N ILE A 12 4.80 4.19 -3.40
CA ILE A 12 5.66 4.18 -2.21
C ILE A 12 6.93 4.97 -2.52
N ALA A 13 7.21 6.01 -1.73
CA ALA A 13 8.42 6.80 -1.81
C ALA A 13 9.28 6.59 -0.55
N GLY A 14 10.53 6.18 -0.73
CA GLY A 14 11.46 5.90 0.35
C GLY A 14 12.71 5.14 -0.09
N LYS A 15 13.46 4.58 0.86
CA LYS A 15 14.65 3.80 0.56
C LYS A 15 14.24 2.48 -0.10
N ALA A 16 14.95 2.08 -1.16
CA ALA A 16 14.61 0.91 -1.97
C ALA A 16 14.47 -0.39 -1.15
N TRP A 17 15.29 -0.57 -0.11
CA TRP A 17 15.24 -1.76 0.73
C TRP A 17 14.01 -1.78 1.66
N GLU A 18 13.57 -0.64 2.16
CA GLU A 18 12.33 -0.53 2.96
C GLU A 18 11.11 -0.87 2.10
N ILE A 19 11.11 -0.37 0.86
CA ILE A 19 10.06 -0.65 -0.13
C ILE A 19 10.01 -2.16 -0.42
N LYS A 20 11.16 -2.80 -0.65
CA LYS A 20 11.23 -4.26 -0.88
C LYS A 20 10.71 -5.06 0.32
N ALA A 21 11.06 -4.67 1.55
CA ALA A 21 10.61 -5.36 2.75
C ALA A 21 9.07 -5.31 2.87
N ILE A 22 8.49 -4.13 2.65
CA ILE A 22 7.03 -3.94 2.70
C ILE A 22 6.32 -4.69 1.59
N LEU A 23 6.79 -4.60 0.33
CA LEU A 23 6.21 -5.38 -0.77
C LEU A 23 6.21 -6.89 -0.46
N LYS A 24 7.28 -7.39 0.16
CA LYS A 24 7.40 -8.80 0.54
C LYS A 24 6.47 -9.19 1.70
N GLU A 25 6.20 -8.27 2.62
CA GLU A 25 5.27 -8.52 3.72
C GLU A 25 3.80 -8.44 3.27
N TYR A 26 3.44 -7.41 2.52
CA TYR A 26 2.07 -7.23 2.02
C TYR A 26 1.72 -8.25 0.93
N GLY A 27 2.67 -8.69 0.11
CA GLY A 27 2.46 -9.78 -0.85
C GLY A 27 2.15 -11.14 -0.20
N LYS A 28 2.42 -11.31 1.11
CA LYS A 28 1.95 -12.49 1.86
C LYS A 28 0.51 -12.34 2.36
N LYS A 29 0.08 -11.10 2.61
CA LYS A 29 -1.22 -10.76 3.22
C LYS A 29 -2.30 -10.52 2.16
N HIS A 30 -1.92 -10.03 0.98
CA HIS A 30 -2.83 -9.69 -0.12
C HIS A 30 -2.36 -10.38 -1.40
N HIS A 31 -3.25 -11.15 -2.02
CA HIS A 31 -2.97 -11.84 -3.29
C HIS A 31 -3.02 -10.88 -4.49
N LEU A 32 -3.86 -9.85 -4.40
CA LEU A 32 -4.08 -8.86 -5.45
C LEU A 32 -3.69 -7.46 -4.99
N VAL A 33 -3.25 -6.64 -5.94
CA VAL A 33 -2.97 -5.22 -5.70
C VAL A 33 -4.25 -4.46 -5.29
N LYS A 34 -5.43 -4.87 -5.80
CA LYS A 34 -6.73 -4.31 -5.41
C LYS A 34 -7.02 -4.46 -3.93
N ASP A 35 -6.90 -5.68 -3.40
CA ASP A 35 -7.04 -5.98 -1.97
C ASP A 35 -6.13 -5.10 -1.11
N TRP A 36 -4.91 -4.85 -1.58
CA TRP A 36 -3.99 -4.01 -0.87
C TRP A 36 -4.40 -2.53 -0.89
N VAL A 37 -4.80 -2.01 -2.05
CA VAL A 37 -5.30 -0.63 -2.19
C VAL A 37 -6.53 -0.41 -1.31
N GLU A 38 -7.46 -1.37 -1.26
CA GLU A 38 -8.65 -1.33 -0.40
C GLU A 38 -8.27 -1.36 1.09
N ALA A 39 -7.36 -2.25 1.49
CA ALA A 39 -6.90 -2.35 2.88
C ALA A 39 -6.22 -1.06 3.36
N VAL A 40 -5.36 -0.44 2.54
CA VAL A 40 -4.70 0.82 2.91
C VAL A 40 -5.69 1.99 2.85
N SER A 41 -6.61 2.02 1.88
CA SER A 41 -7.66 3.04 1.80
C SER A 41 -8.65 2.97 2.97
N GLN A 42 -8.93 1.79 3.53
CA GLN A 42 -9.75 1.66 4.74
C GLN A 42 -9.01 2.08 6.01
N SER A 43 -7.68 1.95 6.04
CA SER A 43 -6.85 2.31 7.19
C SER A 43 -6.64 3.82 7.32
N VAL A 44 -6.65 4.54 6.18
CA VAL A 44 -6.59 6.00 6.13
C VAL A 44 -8.01 6.50 5.98
N GLY A 45 -8.72 6.60 7.11
CA GLY A 45 -10.11 7.07 7.15
C GLY A 45 -10.31 8.32 6.29
N ARG A 46 -11.12 8.18 5.25
CA ARG A 46 -11.69 9.30 4.50
C ARG A 46 -12.97 9.70 5.24
N PRO A 47 -13.01 10.84 5.95
CA PRO A 47 -14.29 11.49 6.21
C PRO A 47 -14.81 12.01 4.85
N ASP A 48 -16.07 11.70 4.54
CA ASP A 48 -16.83 12.29 3.43
C ASP A 48 -16.71 13.82 3.38
#